data_AF-A0A931YAN3-F1
#
_entry.id   AF-A0A931YAN3-F1
#
_cell.length_a   1.000
_cell.length_b   1.000
_cell.length_c   1.000
_cell.angle_alpha   90.00
_cell.angle_beta   90.00
_cell.angle_gamma   90.00
#
_symmetry.space_group_name_H-M   'P 1'
#
loop_
_entity.id
_entity.type
_entity.pdbx_description
1 polymer ?
#
loop_
_entity_poly.entity_id
_entity_poly.type
_entity_poly.pdbx_seq_one_letter_code
_entity_poly.pdbx_strand_id
1 'polypeptide(L)' 'MNLKSKIREIPDWPKPGINFKDITTLLEDK' A
#
# COMPACT_ATOMS: atom_id res chain seq x y z
N MET A 1 -1.30 8.80 15.29
CA MET A 1 -1.91 7.92 14.25
C MET A 1 -0.87 6.92 13.78
N ASN A 2 -1.17 5.62 13.82
CA ASN A 2 -0.28 4.59 13.26
C ASN A 2 -0.45 4.55 11.73
N LEU A 3 0.26 5.42 11.02
CA LEU A 3 0.22 5.47 9.54
C LEU A 3 0.62 4.13 8.91
N LYS A 4 1.48 3.38 9.59
CA LYS A 4 1.96 2.06 9.16
C LYS A 4 0.85 1.00 9.08
N SER A 5 -0.22 1.11 9.88
CA SER A 5 -1.33 0.13 9.84
C SER A 5 -2.26 0.34 8.64
N LYS A 6 -2.15 1.47 7.94
CA LYS A 6 -2.97 1.77 6.77
C LYS A 6 -2.30 1.34 5.46
N ILE A 7 -1.01 1.03 5.44
CA ILE A 7 -0.29 0.61 4.23
C ILE A 7 -0.59 -0.87 3.95
N ARG A 8 -1.05 -1.19 2.74
CA ARG A 8 -1.28 -2.57 2.29
C ARG A 8 -0.10 -3.04 1.44
N GLU A 9 0.29 -4.30 1.56
CA GLU A 9 1.33 -4.91 0.72
C GLU A 9 0.67 -5.91 -0.24
N ILE A 10 0.91 -5.71 -1.54
CA ILE A 10 0.40 -6.55 -2.63
C ILE A 10 1.61 -7.19 -3.29
N PRO A 11 1.87 -8.48 -3.07
CA PRO A 11 2.98 -9.19 -3.72
C PRO A 11 2.71 -9.38 -5.22
N ASP A 12 3.78 -9.46 -5.98
CA ASP A 12 3.81 -9.76 -7.42
C ASP A 12 3.02 -8.78 -8.32
N TRP A 13 2.87 -7.52 -7.90
CA TRP A 13 2.13 -6.50 -8.66
C TRP A 13 2.98 -5.26 -9.01
N PRO A 14 2.86 -4.69 -10.24
CA PRO A 14 2.09 -5.18 -11.39
C PRO A 14 2.81 -6.31 -12.15
N LYS A 15 3.99 -6.72 -11.69
CA LYS A 15 4.79 -7.80 -12.27
C LYS A 15 5.28 -8.72 -11.15
N PRO A 16 5.49 -10.02 -11.44
CA PRO A 16 6.09 -10.96 -10.50
C PRO A 16 7.43 -10.45 -9.95
N GLY A 17 7.66 -10.65 -8.65
CA GLY A 17 8.86 -10.22 -7.92
C GLY A 17 8.78 -8.81 -7.32
N ILE A 18 7.66 -8.10 -7.46
CA ILE A 18 7.47 -6.76 -6.90
C ILE A 18 6.48 -6.82 -5.73
N ASN A 19 6.89 -6.35 -4.55
CA ASN A 19 5.98 -6.08 -3.46
C ASN A 19 5.49 -4.63 -3.51
N PHE A 20 4.28 -4.44 -4.03
CA PHE A 20 3.68 -3.12 -4.12
C PHE A 20 3.12 -2.67 -2.77
N LYS A 21 3.49 -1.47 -2.34
CA LYS A 21 2.96 -0.84 -1.12
C LYS A 21 1.88 0.15 -1.51
N ASP A 22 0.63 -0.23 -1.26
CA ASP A 22 -0.52 0.62 -1.51
C ASP A 22 -0.75 1.59 -0.34
N ILE A 23 -0.67 2.88 -0.66
CA ILE A 23 -0.87 4.01 0.25
C ILE A 23 -2.16 4.78 -0.05
N THR A 24 -3.04 4.31 -0.95
CA THR A 24 -4.29 5.01 -1.30
C THR A 24 -5.19 5.28 -0.08
N THR A 25 -5.19 4.37 0.89
CA THR A 25 -5.86 4.49 2.21
C THR A 25 -5.34 5.63 3.09
N LEU A 26 -4.16 6.19 2.78
CA LEU A 26 -3.62 7.38 3.43
C LEU A 26 -4.00 8.68 2.69
N LEU A 27 -4.43 8.58 1.44
CA LEU A 27 -4.76 9.70 0.57
C LEU A 27 -6.26 10.06 0.58
N GLU A 28 -7.09 9.24 1.23
CA GLU A 28 -8.55 9.39 1.34
C GLU A 28 -9.01 10.52 2.28
N ASP A 29 -8.10 11.25 2.94
CA ASP A 29 -8.42 12.37 3.84
C ASP A 29 -8.68 13.70 3.09
N LYS A 30 -9.40 13.69 1.95
CA LYS A 30 -9.77 14.92 1.22
C LYS A 30 -11.26 15.05 0.95
#